data_AF-A0AAD6M9W9-F1
#
_entry.id   AF-A0AAD6M9W9-F1
#
_cell.length_a   1.000
_cell.length_b   1.000
_cell.length_c   1.000
_cell.angle_alpha   90.00
_cell.angle_beta   90.00
_cell.angle_gamma   90.00
#
_symmetry.space_group_name_H-M   'P 1'
#
loop_
_entity.id
_entity.type
_entity.pdbx_description
1 polymer ?
#
loop_
_entity_poly.entity_id
_entity_poly.type
_entity_poly.pdbx_seq_one_letter_code
_entity_poly.pdbx_strand_id
1 'polypeptide(L)'
;MDCKPPDVCVGTPRWMAPEKVDIWSYGCLLLELLTLQVPYSGLPELHIHELLQSGKRPPLTDELEALGSIDEHLVTQSGSDLEGAEAESETLRFLADLFCQCTKENPADRPTASDIYKLLLARTNIN
;
A
#
# COMPACT_ATOMS: atom_id res chain seq x y z
N MET A 1 -14.61 -16.46 27.65
CA MET A 1 -14.29 -15.94 26.30
C MET A 1 -13.53 -17.03 25.61
N ASP A 2 -14.19 -17.70 24.66
CA ASP A 2 -13.65 -18.87 23.99
C ASP A 2 -12.67 -18.40 22.90
N CYS A 3 -11.40 -18.75 23.02
CA CYS A 3 -10.40 -18.42 22.01
C CYS A 3 -10.57 -19.44 20.87
N LYS A 4 -10.94 -18.97 19.68
CA LYS A 4 -11.17 -19.85 18.53
C LYS A 4 -9.91 -20.66 18.22
N PRO A 5 -10.06 -21.92 17.78
CA PRO A 5 -8.91 -22.79 17.48
C PRO A 5 -7.98 -22.13 16.44
N PRO A 6 -6.67 -22.40 16.52
CA PRO A 6 -5.63 -21.71 15.72
C PRO A 6 -5.75 -21.92 14.20
N ASP A 7 -6.69 -22.75 13.77
CA ASP A 7 -6.96 -23.12 12.37
C ASP A 7 -8.18 -22.40 11.78
N VAL A 8 -8.81 -21.50 12.54
CA VAL A 8 -9.85 -20.62 11.99
C VAL A 8 -9.18 -19.38 11.43
N CYS A 9 -9.22 -19.24 10.11
CA CYS A 9 -8.89 -18.01 9.41
C CYS A 9 -9.79 -16.87 9.95
N VAL A 10 -9.27 -16.07 10.87
CA VAL A 10 -9.94 -14.90 11.43
C VAL A 10 -9.43 -13.65 10.72
N GLY A 11 -10.33 -12.90 10.10
CA GLY A 11 -9.99 -11.67 9.40
C GLY A 11 -11.17 -11.13 8.59
N THR A 12 -11.07 -9.87 8.18
CA THR A 12 -11.99 -9.29 7.21
C THR A 12 -11.47 -9.65 5.81
N PRO A 13 -12.21 -10.44 5.00
CA PRO A 13 -11.66 -11.09 3.80
C PRO A 13 -10.86 -10.20 2.86
N ARG A 14 -11.31 -8.96 2.64
CA ARG A 14 -10.68 -7.99 1.72
C ARG A 14 -9.26 -7.54 2.12
N TRP A 15 -8.85 -7.75 3.38
CA TRP A 15 -7.52 -7.41 3.90
C TRP A 15 -6.63 -8.65 4.09
N MET A 16 -7.10 -9.83 3.67
CA MET A 16 -6.38 -11.08 3.91
C MET A 16 -5.48 -11.44 2.73
N ALA A 17 -4.30 -11.95 3.04
CA ALA A 17 -3.43 -12.65 2.10
C ALA A 17 -3.19 -14.08 2.60
N PRO A 18 -2.73 -15.00 1.74
CA PRO A 18 -2.41 -16.36 2.16
C PRO A 18 -1.22 -16.42 3.15
N GLU A 19 -0.21 -15.55 2.99
CA GLU A 19 0.97 -15.47 3.86
C GLU A 19 1.37 -14.01 4.10
N LYS A 20 2.23 -13.73 5.10
CA LYS A 20 2.61 -12.36 5.56
C LYS A 20 1.40 -11.41 5.58
N VAL A 21 0.35 -11.86 6.27
CA VAL A 21 -0.99 -11.26 6.30
C VAL A 21 -0.96 -9.86 6.92
N ASP A 22 -0.11 -9.66 7.93
CA ASP A 22 0.13 -8.39 8.60
C ASP A 22 0.71 -7.34 7.64
N ILE A 23 1.69 -7.70 6.82
CA ILE A 23 2.29 -6.78 5.85
C ILE A 23 1.31 -6.44 4.72
N TRP A 24 0.57 -7.44 4.22
CA TRP A 24 -0.48 -7.18 3.22
C TRP A 24 -1.57 -6.26 3.75
N SER A 25 -2.11 -6.58 4.95
CA SER A 25 -3.18 -5.79 5.56
C SER A 25 -2.73 -4.37 5.91
N TYR A 26 -1.45 -4.17 6.26
CA TYR A 26 -0.85 -2.84 6.35
C TYR A 26 -0.82 -2.13 5.00
N GLY A 27 -0.46 -2.82 3.91
CA GLY A 27 -0.61 -2.28 2.56
C GLY A 27 -2.04 -1.82 2.27
N CYS A 28 -3.04 -2.65 2.54
CA CYS A 28 -4.45 -2.27 2.40
C CYS A 28 -4.80 -1.01 3.23
N LEU A 29 -4.26 -0.84 4.43
CA LEU A 29 -4.43 0.40 5.22
C LEU A 29 -3.84 1.62 4.50
N LEU A 30 -2.67 1.49 3.86
CA LEU A 30 -2.09 2.59 3.07
C LEU A 30 -2.98 2.97 1.89
N LEU A 31 -3.56 1.98 1.20
CA LEU A 31 -4.54 2.21 0.12
C LEU A 31 -5.76 2.97 0.64
N GLU A 32 -6.30 2.57 1.79
CA GLU A 32 -7.43 3.25 2.43
C GLU A 32 -7.09 4.70 2.76
N LEU A 33 -5.87 4.99 3.23
CA LEU A 33 -5.42 6.35 3.50
C LEU A 33 -5.29 7.18 2.21
N LEU A 34 -4.77 6.58 1.13
CA LEU A 34 -4.57 7.25 -0.15
C LEU A 34 -5.88 7.55 -0.88
N THR A 35 -6.87 6.67 -0.75
CA THR A 35 -8.10 6.70 -1.59
C THR A 35 -9.37 6.99 -0.81
N LEU A 36 -9.35 6.86 0.52
CA LEU A 36 -10.51 6.86 1.40
C LEU A 36 -11.56 5.79 1.02
N GLN A 37 -11.12 4.72 0.35
CA GLN A 37 -11.95 3.61 -0.09
C GLN A 37 -11.43 2.30 0.50
N VAL A 38 -12.35 1.36 0.75
CA VAL A 38 -11.97 -0.01 1.12
C VAL A 38 -11.26 -0.72 -0.04
N PRO A 39 -10.38 -1.71 0.23
CA PRO A 39 -9.77 -2.53 -0.81
C PRO A 39 -10.81 -3.15 -1.74
N TYR A 40 -10.53 -3.12 -3.05
CA TYR A 40 -11.40 -3.63 -4.10
C TYR A 40 -12.81 -2.99 -4.12
N SER A 41 -12.92 -1.71 -3.74
CA SER A 41 -14.18 -0.96 -3.81
C SER A 41 -14.82 -1.09 -5.20
N GLY A 42 -16.14 -1.29 -5.23
CA GLY A 42 -16.92 -1.48 -6.47
C GLY A 42 -16.86 -2.88 -7.10
N LEU A 43 -16.02 -3.80 -6.62
CA LEU A 43 -15.96 -5.17 -7.15
C LEU A 43 -16.92 -6.13 -6.43
N PRO A 44 -17.55 -7.10 -7.14
CA PRO A 44 -18.33 -8.17 -6.52
C PRO A 44 -17.46 -9.08 -5.65
N GLU A 45 -18.03 -9.59 -4.54
CA GLU A 45 -17.30 -10.41 -3.57
C GLU A 45 -16.65 -11.66 -4.18
N LEU A 46 -17.32 -12.31 -5.15
CA LEU A 46 -16.75 -13.46 -5.87
C LEU A 46 -15.47 -13.11 -6.61
N HIS A 47 -15.45 -11.95 -7.27
CA HIS A 47 -14.29 -11.48 -8.02
C HIS A 47 -13.14 -11.08 -7.08
N ILE A 48 -13.46 -10.48 -5.94
CA ILE A 48 -12.47 -10.18 -4.89
C ILE A 48 -11.80 -11.47 -4.42
N HIS A 49 -12.58 -12.51 -4.16
CA HIS A 49 -12.06 -13.81 -3.75
C HIS A 49 -11.10 -14.40 -4.79
N GLU A 50 -11.43 -14.34 -6.09
CA GLU A 50 -10.53 -14.77 -7.18
C GLU A 50 -9.22 -13.98 -7.22
N LEU A 51 -9.28 -12.65 -7.04
CA LEU A 51 -8.10 -11.79 -7.00
C LEU A 51 -7.21 -12.12 -5.79
N LEU A 52 -7.80 -12.31 -4.62
CA LEU A 52 -7.06 -12.67 -3.40
C LEU A 52 -6.39 -14.04 -3.53
N GLN A 53 -7.09 -15.03 -4.10
CA GLN A 53 -6.53 -16.36 -4.36
C GLN A 53 -5.37 -16.33 -5.35
N SER A 54 -5.41 -15.42 -6.32
CA SER A 54 -4.33 -15.20 -7.29
C SER A 54 -3.26 -14.21 -6.82
N GLY A 55 -3.35 -13.71 -5.56
CA GLY A 55 -2.41 -12.75 -5.00
C GLY A 55 -2.41 -11.39 -5.70
N LYS A 56 -3.45 -11.08 -6.49
CA LYS A 56 -3.59 -9.81 -7.19
C LYS A 56 -4.01 -8.72 -6.21
N ARG A 57 -3.14 -7.73 -6.02
CA ARG A 57 -3.38 -6.57 -5.15
C ARG A 57 -4.62 -5.77 -5.58
N PRO A 58 -5.22 -5.00 -4.66
CA PRO A 58 -6.20 -3.98 -5.06
C PRO A 58 -5.56 -2.97 -6.04
N PRO A 59 -6.31 -2.48 -7.04
CA PRO A 59 -5.81 -1.44 -7.93
C PRO A 59 -5.72 -0.09 -7.22
N LEU A 60 -4.72 0.74 -7.57
CA LEU A 60 -4.75 2.17 -7.27
C LEU A 60 -5.56 2.90 -8.35
N THR A 61 -5.81 4.20 -8.16
CA THR A 61 -6.30 5.06 -9.24
C THR A 61 -5.21 5.28 -10.27
N ASP A 62 -5.60 5.59 -11.51
CA ASP A 62 -4.64 5.86 -12.60
C ASP A 62 -3.65 6.98 -12.23
N GLU A 63 -4.11 7.99 -11.48
CA GLU A 63 -3.26 9.09 -11.01
C GLU A 63 -2.17 8.59 -10.05
N LEU A 64 -2.53 7.74 -9.09
CA LEU A 64 -1.61 7.20 -8.09
C LEU A 64 -0.64 6.16 -8.69
N GLU A 65 -1.07 5.36 -9.68
CA GLU A 65 -0.17 4.47 -10.43
C GLU A 65 0.86 5.28 -11.24
N ALA A 66 0.42 6.40 -11.84
CA ALA A 66 1.30 7.27 -12.62
C ALA A 66 2.38 7.94 -11.74
N LEU A 67 2.07 8.34 -10.51
CA LEU A 67 3.04 8.93 -9.58
C LEU A 67 4.22 8.00 -9.26
N GLY A 68 3.98 6.69 -9.19
CA GLY A 68 5.03 5.69 -8.92
C GLY A 68 5.99 5.43 -10.08
N SER A 69 5.67 5.90 -11.29
CA SER A 69 6.42 5.60 -12.52
C SER A 69 7.32 6.75 -13.00
N ILE A 70 7.30 7.91 -12.33
CA ILE A 70 8.04 9.10 -12.75
C ILE A 70 9.50 9.00 -12.26
N ASP A 71 10.41 8.73 -13.20
CA ASP A 71 11.86 8.73 -13.02
C ASP A 71 12.40 10.14 -12.72
N GLU A 72 13.41 10.21 -11.84
CA GLU A 72 13.85 11.36 -11.04
C GLU A 72 14.56 12.48 -11.83
N HIS A 73 14.46 12.54 -13.15
CA HIS A 73 15.37 13.37 -13.96
C HIS A 73 14.79 14.68 -14.53
N LEU A 74 13.59 15.11 -14.15
CA LEU A 74 13.00 16.35 -14.70
C LEU A 74 12.26 17.19 -13.65
N VAL A 75 12.96 17.73 -12.65
CA VAL A 75 12.46 18.92 -11.93
C VAL A 75 13.51 20.02 -11.92
N THR A 76 13.47 20.83 -12.98
CA THR A 76 14.12 22.14 -13.04
C THR A 76 13.26 23.18 -12.32
N GLN A 77 13.78 23.66 -11.19
CA GLN A 77 13.57 24.94 -10.50
C GLN A 77 12.43 25.86 -10.99
N SER A 78 11.46 26.15 -10.11
CA SER A 78 10.86 27.49 -9.99
C SER A 78 10.04 27.66 -8.69
N GLY A 79 10.42 28.62 -7.83
CA GLY A 79 9.53 29.54 -7.09
C GLY A 79 8.54 29.06 -6.01
N SER A 80 9.01 28.97 -4.76
CA SER A 80 8.43 29.31 -3.43
C SER A 80 6.97 29.03 -3.00
N ASP A 81 5.99 28.79 -3.88
CA ASP A 81 4.65 28.29 -3.49
C ASP A 81 4.48 26.79 -3.83
N LEU A 82 5.44 26.24 -4.57
CA LEU A 82 5.47 24.87 -5.05
C LEU A 82 6.08 23.88 -4.04
N GLU A 83 6.79 24.37 -3.02
CA GLU A 83 7.47 23.52 -2.02
C GLU A 83 6.50 22.63 -1.24
N GLY A 84 5.31 23.14 -0.89
CA GLY A 84 4.29 22.35 -0.17
C GLY A 84 3.62 21.30 -1.05
N ALA A 85 3.25 21.66 -2.27
CA ALA A 85 2.60 20.75 -3.21
C ALA A 85 3.55 19.66 -3.73
N GLU A 86 4.84 20.00 -3.90
CA GLU A 86 5.89 19.05 -4.27
C GLU A 86 6.14 18.04 -3.15
N ALA A 87 6.26 18.50 -1.90
CA ALA A 87 6.40 17.62 -0.74
C ALA A 87 5.18 16.69 -0.55
N GLU A 88 3.96 17.17 -0.81
CA GLU A 88 2.75 16.35 -0.80
C GLU A 88 2.75 15.29 -1.91
N SER A 89 3.11 15.68 -3.14
CA SER A 89 3.22 14.76 -4.28
C SER A 89 4.27 13.67 -4.03
N GLU A 90 5.43 14.05 -3.52
CA GLU A 90 6.43 13.10 -3.06
C GLU A 90 5.84 12.19 -2.00
N THR A 91 5.14 12.76 -1.00
CA THR A 91 4.52 12.02 0.10
C THR A 91 3.63 10.91 -0.44
N LEU A 92 2.72 11.26 -1.35
CA LEU A 92 1.82 10.34 -2.04
C LEU A 92 2.57 9.29 -2.86
N ARG A 93 3.58 9.68 -3.64
CA ARG A 93 4.40 8.75 -4.44
C ARG A 93 5.01 7.63 -3.60
N PHE A 94 5.64 7.99 -2.49
CA PHE A 94 6.24 7.00 -1.59
C PHE A 94 5.20 6.13 -0.89
N LEU A 95 4.05 6.69 -0.48
CA LEU A 95 3.00 5.87 0.14
C LEU A 95 2.41 4.88 -0.87
N ALA A 96 2.24 5.29 -2.13
CA ALA A 96 1.81 4.42 -3.22
C ALA A 96 2.85 3.33 -3.52
N ASP A 97 4.15 3.67 -3.54
CA ASP A 97 5.22 2.69 -3.70
C ASP A 97 5.28 1.70 -2.52
N LEU A 98 5.20 2.19 -1.28
CA LEU A 98 5.17 1.36 -0.08
C LEU A 98 3.96 0.42 -0.06
N PHE A 99 2.79 0.89 -0.50
CA PHE A 99 1.62 0.05 -0.73
C PHE A 99 1.92 -1.07 -1.74
N CYS A 100 2.51 -0.74 -2.89
CA CYS A 100 2.88 -1.70 -3.93
C CYS A 100 3.90 -2.74 -3.44
N GLN A 101 4.84 -2.35 -2.59
CA GLN A 101 5.80 -3.25 -1.95
C GLN A 101 5.12 -4.19 -0.93
N CYS A 102 4.24 -3.65 -0.09
CA CYS A 102 3.51 -4.44 0.91
C CYS A 102 2.53 -5.45 0.30
N THR A 103 2.03 -5.17 -0.91
CA THR A 103 1.03 -5.99 -1.62
C THR A 103 1.59 -6.76 -2.81
N LYS A 104 2.90 -7.06 -2.83
CA LYS A 104 3.49 -7.95 -3.84
C LYS A 104 2.83 -9.33 -3.82
N GLU A 105 2.60 -9.86 -5.02
CA GLU A 105 1.97 -11.17 -5.25
C GLU A 105 2.72 -12.27 -4.50
N ASN A 106 4.05 -12.32 -4.64
CA ASN A 106 4.91 -13.22 -3.88
C ASN A 106 5.17 -12.67 -2.45
N PRO A 107 4.77 -13.41 -1.40
CA PRO A 107 4.99 -13.00 -0.01
C PRO A 107 6.47 -12.82 0.36
N ALA A 108 7.38 -13.56 -0.27
CA ALA A 108 8.82 -13.44 0.01
C ALA A 108 9.37 -12.05 -0.32
N ASP A 109 8.80 -11.40 -1.34
CA ASP A 109 9.25 -10.10 -1.86
C ASP A 109 8.70 -8.91 -1.05
N ARG A 110 7.78 -9.17 -0.12
CA ARG A 110 7.22 -8.12 0.75
C ARG A 110 8.23 -7.75 1.84
N PRO A 111 8.35 -6.44 2.18
CA PRO A 111 9.24 -5.97 3.23
C PRO A 111 8.84 -6.55 4.59
N THR A 112 9.76 -6.54 5.55
CA THR A 112 9.42 -6.81 6.95
C THR A 112 8.87 -5.54 7.63
N ALA A 113 8.18 -5.69 8.76
CA ALA A 113 7.78 -4.54 9.57
C ALA A 113 8.99 -3.68 10.01
N SER A 114 10.16 -4.30 10.22
CA SER A 114 11.40 -3.56 10.51
C SER A 114 11.88 -2.75 9.32
N ASP A 115 11.71 -3.24 8.09
CA ASP A 115 12.12 -2.52 6.89
C ASP A 115 11.18 -1.33 6.65
N ILE A 116 9.86 -1.55 6.77
CA ILE A 116 8.85 -0.49 6.71
C ILE A 116 9.15 0.61 7.73
N TYR A 117 9.44 0.24 8.98
CA TYR A 117 9.79 1.20 10.02
C TYR A 117 11.01 2.04 9.65
N LYS A 118 12.08 1.41 9.12
CA LYS A 118 13.28 2.13 8.68
C LYS A 118 12.99 3.09 7.52
N LEU A 119 12.17 2.66 6.56
CA LEU A 119 11.76 3.49 5.42
C LEU A 119 10.99 4.74 5.89
N LEU A 120 10.03 4.55 6.80
CA LEU A 120 9.26 5.66 7.38
C LEU A 120 10.16 6.61 8.17
N LEU A 121 11.06 6.05 9.01
CA LEU A 121 11.98 6.84 9.82
C LEU A 121 12.94 7.68 8.98
N ALA A 122 13.50 7.09 7.92
CA ALA A 122 14.39 7.79 6.99
C ALA A 122 13.71 9.02 6.36
N ARG A 123 12.38 8.97 6.23
CA ARG A 123 11.59 10.02 5.62
C ARG A 123 11.12 11.10 6.59
N THR A 124 10.80 10.73 7.83
CA THR A 124 10.38 11.68 8.87
C THR A 124 11.56 12.40 9.53
N ASN A 125 12.78 11.90 9.40
CA ASN A 125 13.98 12.49 9.99
C ASN A 125 14.67 13.53 9.09
N ILE A 126 14.11 13.82 7.92
CA ILE A 126 14.54 14.94 7.08
C ILE A 126 13.76 16.17 7.59
N ASN A 127 14.29 16.80 8.65
CA ASN A 127 13.91 18.14 9.10
C ASN A 127 15.05 19.11 8.76
#